data_AF-A0A3S5A8E8-F1
#
_entry.id   AF-A0A3S5A8E8-F1
#
_cell.length_a   1.000
_cell.length_b   1.000
_cell.length_c   1.000
_cell.angle_alpha   90.00
_cell.angle_beta   90.00
_cell.angle_gamma   90.00
#
_symmetry.space_group_name_H-M   'P 1'
#
loop_
_entity.id
_entity.type
_entity.pdbx_description
1 polymer ?
#
loop_
_entity_poly.entity_id
_entity_poly.type
_entity_poly.pdbx_seq_one_letter_code
_entity_poly.pdbx_strand_id
1 'polypeptide(L)'
;MGMFLFLTSFPAAIIVWILLARKLKESGKSKAVRHFTGAATGFASWVVLIILGITIDPPKTTDNIEPTPHNQPANSTKIEKATDSETIQKKVPETEKSPVATLDLDWDTFRKRVDEDFETAGFGFAKIPDSMKPEGDANAMRLTAMLPINDNLVGNIATDPATGKLTSITATVGANSDAAENLKNFSSAALMLSAAAGDHGNRTVGGKILKMAGDAVNEFTKQSKKDSTASVNKNFVEDGVKYSILVSGIMPVMMFAEPAENNR
;
A
#
# COMPACT_ATOMS: atom_id res chain seq x y z
N MET A 1 2.14 -8.74 -21.31
CA MET A 1 0.85 -9.41 -21.02
C MET A 1 0.27 -9.04 -19.64
N GLY A 2 0.97 -8.23 -18.84
CA GLY A 2 0.60 -7.90 -17.44
C GLY A 2 -0.71 -7.14 -17.23
N MET A 3 -1.15 -6.27 -18.15
CA MET A 3 -2.40 -5.53 -17.98
C MET A 3 -3.64 -6.46 -18.04
N PHE A 4 -3.57 -7.55 -18.80
CA PHE A 4 -4.63 -8.56 -18.86
C PHE A 4 -4.67 -9.46 -17.61
N LEU A 5 -3.54 -9.69 -16.94
CA LEU A 5 -3.51 -10.40 -15.65
C LEU A 5 -4.03 -9.53 -14.50
N PHE A 6 -3.81 -8.21 -14.56
CA PHE A 6 -4.38 -7.24 -13.61
C PHE A 6 -5.91 -7.14 -13.75
N LEU A 7 -6.43 -7.15 -14.98
CA LEU A 7 -7.87 -7.09 -15.27
C LEU A 7 -8.62 -8.40 -14.97
N THR A 8 -7.96 -9.55 -15.01
CA THR A 8 -8.59 -10.87 -14.75
C THR A 8 -8.45 -11.37 -13.31
N SER A 9 -7.48 -10.86 -12.55
CA SER A 9 -7.31 -11.19 -11.12
C SER A 9 -8.36 -10.51 -10.22
N PHE A 10 -8.92 -9.39 -10.65
CA PHE A 10 -9.92 -8.64 -9.88
C PHE A 10 -11.28 -9.37 -9.78
N PRO A 11 -11.87 -9.94 -10.87
CA PRO A 11 -13.04 -10.81 -10.77
C PRO A 11 -12.82 -12.06 -9.90
N ALA A 12 -11.63 -12.67 -9.95
CA ALA A 12 -11.32 -13.86 -9.15
C ALA A 12 -11.28 -13.54 -7.64
N ALA A 13 -10.70 -12.40 -7.26
CA ALA A 13 -10.71 -11.92 -5.88
C ALA A 13 -12.13 -11.61 -5.37
N ILE A 14 -13.00 -11.06 -6.23
CA ILE A 14 -14.42 -10.84 -5.92
C ILE A 14 -15.14 -12.18 -5.69
N ILE A 15 -14.87 -13.21 -6.47
CA ILE A 15 -15.48 -14.54 -6.29
C ILE A 15 -15.05 -15.15 -4.95
N VAL A 16 -13.76 -15.11 -4.63
CA VAL A 16 -13.22 -15.59 -3.35
C VAL A 16 -13.85 -14.82 -2.17
N TRP A 17 -13.97 -13.50 -2.31
CA TRP A 17 -14.62 -12.65 -1.31
C TRP A 17 -16.09 -13.02 -1.06
N ILE A 18 -16.87 -13.23 -2.13
CA ILE A 18 -18.28 -13.62 -2.02
C ILE A 18 -18.42 -14.99 -1.34
N LEU A 19 -17.56 -15.95 -1.65
CA LEU A 19 -17.58 -17.29 -1.04
C LEU A 19 -17.24 -17.24 0.46
N LEU A 20 -16.22 -16.47 0.84
CA LEU A 20 -15.87 -16.25 2.26
C LEU A 20 -16.96 -15.49 3.02
N ALA A 21 -17.53 -14.44 2.43
CA ALA A 21 -18.62 -13.68 3.05
C ALA A 21 -19.88 -14.55 3.25
N ARG A 22 -20.14 -15.52 2.37
CA ARG A 22 -21.21 -16.53 2.52
C ARG A 22 -20.90 -17.53 3.62
N LYS A 23 -19.69 -18.10 3.67
CA LYS A 23 -19.28 -19.05 4.72
C LYS A 23 -19.28 -18.40 6.12
N LEU A 24 -18.92 -17.12 6.21
CA LEU A 24 -19.00 -16.37 7.45
C LEU A 24 -20.44 -15.95 7.82
N LYS A 25 -21.40 -16.02 6.86
CA LYS A 25 -22.86 -15.89 7.14
C LYS A 25 -23.36 -17.05 7.94
N GLU A 26 -22.97 -18.25 7.50
CA GLU A 26 -23.45 -19.52 8.03
C GLU A 26 -22.93 -19.77 9.44
N SER A 27 -21.79 -19.14 9.81
CA SER A 27 -21.24 -19.15 11.17
C SER A 27 -21.77 -18.05 12.09
N GLY A 28 -22.84 -17.33 11.70
CA GLY A 28 -23.52 -16.36 12.58
C GLY A 28 -22.76 -15.07 12.84
N LYS A 29 -21.66 -14.80 12.12
CA LYS A 29 -20.86 -13.58 12.35
C LYS A 29 -21.58 -12.33 11.84
N SER A 30 -21.32 -11.19 12.49
CA SER A 30 -21.96 -9.91 12.17
C SER A 30 -21.61 -9.44 10.75
N LYS A 31 -22.49 -8.62 10.14
CA LYS A 31 -22.32 -8.11 8.78
C LYS A 31 -20.97 -7.37 8.59
N ALA A 32 -20.53 -6.62 9.61
CA ALA A 32 -19.26 -5.91 9.60
C ALA A 32 -18.04 -6.85 9.57
N VAL A 33 -18.00 -7.86 10.46
CA VAL A 33 -16.91 -8.87 10.49
C VAL A 33 -16.80 -9.59 9.15
N ARG A 34 -17.93 -9.81 8.48
CA ARG A 34 -17.98 -10.50 7.18
C ARG A 34 -17.45 -9.65 6.03
N HIS A 35 -17.65 -8.34 6.08
CA HIS A 35 -17.08 -7.41 5.11
C HIS A 35 -15.58 -7.18 5.36
N PHE A 36 -15.14 -7.01 6.62
CA PHE A 36 -13.73 -6.76 6.95
C PHE A 36 -12.85 -8.01 6.80
N THR A 37 -13.27 -9.18 7.29
CA THR A 37 -12.52 -10.43 7.07
C THR A 37 -12.47 -10.79 5.58
N GLY A 38 -13.57 -10.54 4.87
CA GLY A 38 -13.60 -10.72 3.43
C GLY A 38 -12.64 -9.79 2.69
N ALA A 39 -12.62 -8.50 3.04
CA ALA A 39 -11.73 -7.51 2.44
C ALA A 39 -10.25 -7.81 2.74
N ALA A 40 -9.91 -8.16 3.97
CA ALA A 40 -8.54 -8.52 4.36
C ALA A 40 -8.04 -9.76 3.62
N THR A 41 -8.88 -10.79 3.48
CA THR A 41 -8.51 -12.05 2.80
C THR A 41 -8.44 -11.88 1.27
N GLY A 42 -9.36 -11.09 0.70
CA GLY A 42 -9.36 -10.75 -0.72
C GLY A 42 -8.15 -9.89 -1.10
N PHE A 43 -7.79 -8.93 -0.25
CA PHE A 43 -6.60 -8.09 -0.42
C PHE A 43 -5.30 -8.90 -0.31
N ALA A 44 -5.16 -9.75 0.71
CA ALA A 44 -4.01 -10.66 0.83
C ALA A 44 -3.86 -11.56 -0.40
N SER A 45 -4.97 -12.10 -0.92
CA SER A 45 -4.96 -12.94 -2.13
C SER A 45 -4.59 -12.16 -3.39
N TRP A 46 -5.00 -10.89 -3.48
CA TRP A 46 -4.70 -10.02 -4.62
C TRP A 46 -3.23 -9.57 -4.63
N VAL A 47 -2.67 -9.23 -3.47
CA VAL A 47 -1.24 -8.91 -3.31
C VAL A 47 -0.37 -10.09 -3.73
N VAL A 48 -0.72 -11.32 -3.34
CA VAL A 48 -0.01 -12.54 -3.75
C VAL A 48 -0.05 -12.73 -5.28
N LEU A 49 -1.18 -12.44 -5.94
CA LEU A 49 -1.32 -12.57 -7.40
C LEU A 49 -0.54 -11.50 -8.18
N ILE A 50 -0.45 -10.27 -7.67
CA ILE A 50 0.38 -9.22 -8.28
C ILE A 50 1.86 -9.61 -8.22
N ILE A 51 2.30 -10.13 -7.07
CA ILE A 51 3.68 -10.59 -6.87
C ILE A 51 4.02 -11.73 -7.85
N LEU A 52 3.14 -12.73 -7.98
CA LEU A 52 3.30 -13.81 -8.97
C LEU A 52 3.32 -13.29 -10.42
N GLY A 53 2.47 -12.32 -10.76
CA GLY A 53 2.40 -11.73 -12.11
C GLY A 53 3.68 -10.98 -12.52
N ILE A 54 4.32 -10.26 -11.60
CA ILE A 54 5.58 -9.52 -11.87
C ILE A 54 6.75 -10.48 -12.10
N THR A 55 6.74 -11.67 -11.48
CA THR A 55 7.81 -12.67 -11.69
C THR A 55 7.76 -13.40 -13.03
N ILE A 56 6.62 -13.34 -13.74
CA ILE A 56 6.40 -14.06 -15.00
C ILE A 56 6.61 -13.17 -16.24
N ASP A 57 6.48 -11.84 -16.13
CA ASP A 57 6.67 -10.90 -17.25
C ASP A 57 7.18 -9.53 -16.74
N PRO A 58 8.51 -9.32 -16.63
CA PRO A 58 9.07 -8.03 -16.19
C PRO A 58 8.75 -6.93 -17.20
N PRO A 59 8.53 -5.68 -16.76
CA PRO A 59 8.09 -4.59 -17.63
C PRO A 59 9.14 -4.28 -18.70
N LYS A 60 8.75 -4.39 -19.98
CA LYS A 60 9.54 -3.92 -21.11
C LYS A 60 9.41 -2.42 -21.24
N THR A 61 10.52 -1.70 -21.11
CA THR A 61 10.68 -0.29 -21.48
C THR A 61 10.22 -0.10 -22.92
N THR A 62 9.22 0.76 -23.13
CA THR A 62 8.67 1.09 -24.46
C THR A 62 9.14 2.50 -24.80
N ASP A 63 10.27 2.60 -25.51
CA ASP A 63 10.68 3.85 -26.14
C ASP A 63 9.77 4.12 -27.35
N ASN A 64 9.05 5.24 -27.29
CA ASN A 64 8.29 5.80 -28.42
C ASN A 64 9.28 6.50 -29.37
N ILE A 65 9.46 5.96 -30.59
CA ILE A 65 9.93 6.73 -31.76
C ILE A 65 9.06 6.35 -32.96
N GLU A 66 8.33 7.33 -33.51
CA GLU A 66 7.59 7.29 -34.79
C GLU A 66 8.50 7.82 -35.94
N PRO A 67 8.17 7.70 -37.25
CA PRO A 67 8.30 6.49 -38.08
C PRO A 67 9.13 6.65 -39.39
N THR A 68 9.60 5.49 -39.93
CA THR A 68 9.92 5.13 -41.36
C THR A 68 11.14 5.78 -42.07
N PRO A 69 11.80 5.16 -43.10
CA PRO A 69 11.32 4.05 -43.94
C PRO A 69 12.30 2.91 -44.37
N HIS A 70 11.68 1.74 -44.59
CA HIS A 70 11.84 0.73 -45.67
C HIS A 70 13.15 -0.09 -45.91
N ASN A 71 12.88 -1.40 -46.08
CA ASN A 71 13.50 -2.39 -46.98
C ASN A 71 14.56 -3.39 -46.45
N GLN A 72 14.04 -4.55 -46.05
CA GLN A 72 14.52 -5.95 -46.22
C GLN A 72 15.07 -6.21 -47.66
N PRO A 73 16.06 -7.11 -47.90
CA PRO A 73 15.95 -8.59 -47.89
C PRO A 73 17.03 -9.30 -47.06
N ALA A 74 16.67 -10.28 -46.23
CA ALA A 74 16.53 -11.71 -46.57
C ALA A 74 17.86 -12.40 -46.92
N ASN A 75 18.34 -13.26 -46.03
CA ASN A 75 18.69 -14.63 -46.43
C ASN A 75 18.71 -15.59 -45.23
N SER A 76 17.85 -16.58 -45.36
CA SER A 76 17.85 -17.90 -44.72
C SER A 76 19.21 -18.60 -44.84
N THR A 77 19.57 -19.45 -43.86
CA THR A 77 19.69 -20.91 -44.06
C THR A 77 19.97 -21.65 -42.74
N LYS A 78 19.18 -22.71 -42.57
CA LYS A 78 19.08 -23.79 -41.57
C LYS A 78 20.35 -24.70 -41.65
N ILE A 79 20.85 -25.38 -40.61
CA ILE A 79 20.44 -26.71 -40.10
C ILE A 79 21.41 -27.09 -38.94
N GLU A 80 20.84 -27.68 -37.86
CA GLU A 80 21.33 -28.71 -36.91
C GLU A 80 22.72 -29.37 -37.17
N LYS A 81 23.48 -29.86 -36.18
CA LYS A 81 23.09 -30.71 -35.04
C LYS A 81 24.29 -30.93 -34.08
N ALA A 82 23.97 -31.08 -32.79
CA ALA A 82 24.61 -31.88 -31.73
C ALA A 82 26.14 -31.79 -31.49
N THR A 83 26.55 -31.55 -30.23
CA THR A 83 27.29 -32.52 -29.39
C THR A 83 27.57 -31.93 -28.01
N ASP A 84 27.26 -32.75 -26.99
CA ASP A 84 27.71 -32.85 -25.61
C ASP A 84 27.80 -31.66 -24.62
N SER A 85 27.19 -31.98 -23.48
CA SER A 85 27.24 -31.35 -22.18
C SER A 85 28.66 -31.24 -21.61
N GLU A 86 29.07 -30.01 -21.30
CA GLU A 86 29.95 -29.76 -20.16
C GLU A 86 29.31 -28.70 -19.25
N THR A 87 29.19 -29.08 -17.99
CA THR A 87 28.55 -28.36 -16.90
C THR A 87 29.38 -27.13 -16.53
N ILE A 88 29.12 -25.99 -17.16
CA ILE A 88 29.60 -24.69 -16.66
C ILE A 88 28.65 -24.26 -15.53
N GLN A 89 29.14 -24.31 -14.29
CA GLN A 89 28.52 -23.67 -13.13
C GLN A 89 28.35 -22.18 -13.43
N LYS A 90 27.15 -21.82 -13.90
CA LYS A 90 26.73 -20.43 -14.06
C LYS A 90 26.46 -19.89 -12.66
N LYS A 91 27.47 -19.24 -12.08
CA LYS A 91 27.31 -18.34 -10.94
C LYS A 91 26.17 -17.39 -11.31
N VAL A 92 25.00 -17.61 -10.70
CA VAL A 92 23.83 -16.74 -10.87
C VAL A 92 24.32 -15.36 -10.46
N PRO A 93 24.27 -14.35 -11.34
CA PRO A 93 24.61 -13.00 -10.94
C PRO A 93 23.62 -12.63 -9.84
N GLU A 94 24.17 -12.41 -8.64
CA GLU A 94 23.48 -11.78 -7.53
C GLU A 94 22.87 -10.52 -8.10
N THR A 95 21.55 -10.54 -8.28
CA THR A 95 20.83 -9.39 -8.80
C THR A 95 21.03 -8.31 -7.77
N GLU A 96 21.86 -7.30 -8.07
CA GLU A 96 21.97 -6.10 -7.25
C GLU A 96 20.55 -5.60 -6.99
N LYS A 97 20.04 -5.87 -5.77
CA LYS A 97 18.74 -5.37 -5.36
C LYS A 97 18.89 -3.86 -5.33
N SER A 98 18.26 -3.18 -6.31
CA SER A 98 18.16 -1.73 -6.31
C SER A 98 17.73 -1.25 -4.92
N PRO A 99 18.39 -0.22 -4.37
CA PRO A 99 18.11 0.25 -3.02
C PRO A 99 16.64 0.61 -2.90
N VAL A 100 15.99 0.04 -1.88
CA VAL A 100 14.58 0.26 -1.65
C VAL A 100 14.39 1.62 -0.99
N ALA A 101 13.50 2.46 -1.53
CA ALA A 101 13.20 3.76 -0.93
C ALA A 101 12.57 3.58 0.45
N THR A 102 13.04 4.36 1.41
CA THR A 102 12.61 4.33 2.83
C THR A 102 12.36 5.74 3.33
N LEU A 103 11.48 5.85 4.33
CA LEU A 103 11.35 7.02 5.18
C LEU A 103 12.57 7.04 6.10
N ASP A 104 13.08 8.22 6.45
CA ASP A 104 14.10 8.32 7.51
C ASP A 104 13.46 8.20 8.89
N LEU A 105 12.92 7.02 9.16
CA LEU A 105 12.18 6.70 10.36
C LEU A 105 12.30 5.19 10.61
N ASP A 106 12.66 4.80 11.83
CA ASP A 106 12.60 3.40 12.28
C ASP A 106 11.36 3.15 13.15
N TRP A 107 11.10 1.87 13.44
CA TRP A 107 9.91 1.43 14.16
C TRP A 107 9.82 2.02 15.57
N ASP A 108 10.91 2.00 16.33
CA ASP A 108 10.91 2.45 17.72
C ASP A 108 10.69 3.96 17.81
N THR A 109 11.29 4.71 16.88
CA THR A 109 11.09 6.16 16.76
C THR A 109 9.67 6.49 16.33
N PHE A 110 9.12 5.78 15.33
CA PHE A 110 7.72 5.93 14.91
C PHE A 110 6.78 5.73 16.10
N ARG A 111 6.94 4.62 16.82
CA ARG A 111 6.10 4.22 17.93
C ARG A 111 6.09 5.27 19.03
N LYS A 112 7.28 5.72 19.43
CA LYS A 112 7.46 6.78 20.43
C LYS A 112 6.75 8.07 20.03
N ARG A 113 6.96 8.54 18.79
CA ARG A 113 6.35 9.78 18.29
C ARG A 113 4.82 9.69 18.28
N VAL A 114 4.26 8.57 17.80
CA VAL A 114 2.81 8.36 17.76
C VAL A 114 2.20 8.32 19.16
N ASP A 115 2.82 7.60 20.10
CA ASP A 115 2.34 7.55 21.49
C ASP A 115 2.39 8.93 22.15
N GLU A 116 3.46 9.71 21.93
CA GLU A 116 3.60 11.08 22.45
C GLU A 116 2.56 12.03 21.84
N ASP A 117 2.31 11.96 20.53
CA ASP A 117 1.30 12.76 19.85
C ASP A 117 -0.12 12.40 20.31
N PHE A 118 -0.42 11.11 20.49
CA PHE A 118 -1.72 10.65 20.99
C PHE A 118 -1.97 11.05 22.45
N GLU A 119 -0.95 10.96 23.29
CA GLU A 119 -0.99 11.41 24.68
C GLU A 119 -1.22 12.92 24.76
N THR A 120 -0.46 13.70 23.97
CA THR A 120 -0.59 15.15 23.88
C THR A 120 -1.97 15.59 23.38
N ALA A 121 -2.54 14.87 22.41
CA ALA A 121 -3.87 15.13 21.88
C ALA A 121 -5.01 14.70 22.82
N GLY A 122 -4.71 13.95 23.89
CA GLY A 122 -5.71 13.50 24.86
C GLY A 122 -6.70 12.48 24.28
N PHE A 123 -6.31 11.72 23.25
CA PHE A 123 -7.23 10.79 22.57
C PHE A 123 -7.52 9.52 23.37
N GLY A 124 -6.75 9.22 24.41
CA GLY A 124 -7.00 8.12 25.33
C GLY A 124 -6.78 6.73 24.74
N PHE A 125 -5.98 6.61 23.68
CA PHE A 125 -5.59 5.31 23.13
C PHE A 125 -4.55 4.63 24.02
N ALA A 126 -4.55 3.30 24.00
CA ALA A 126 -3.48 2.53 24.62
C ALA A 126 -2.16 2.77 23.87
N LYS A 127 -1.05 2.81 24.61
CA LYS A 127 0.29 2.90 24.03
C LYS A 127 0.59 1.66 23.21
N ILE A 128 1.36 1.82 22.14
CA ILE A 128 1.82 0.71 21.33
C ILE A 128 2.86 -0.08 22.17
N PRO A 129 2.66 -1.39 22.41
CA PRO A 129 3.56 -2.16 23.28
C PRO A 129 4.99 -2.21 22.75
N ASP A 130 5.99 -2.07 23.65
CA ASP A 130 7.42 -2.23 23.29
C ASP A 130 7.74 -3.62 22.71
N SER A 131 6.95 -4.64 23.06
CA SER A 131 7.10 -6.00 22.54
C SER A 131 6.63 -6.15 21.09
N MET A 132 5.81 -5.23 20.59
CA MET A 132 5.31 -5.28 19.21
C MET A 132 6.41 -4.87 18.24
N LYS A 133 6.61 -5.65 17.18
CA LYS A 133 7.56 -5.37 16.11
C LYS A 133 6.94 -5.66 14.74
N PRO A 134 7.45 -5.05 13.66
CA PRO A 134 7.12 -5.47 12.31
C PRO A 134 7.59 -6.92 12.08
N GLU A 135 6.68 -7.76 11.58
CA GLU A 135 6.92 -9.18 11.34
C GLU A 135 6.65 -9.56 9.88
N GLY A 136 7.27 -10.64 9.43
CA GLY A 136 7.16 -11.18 8.08
C GLY A 136 7.86 -12.53 7.97
N ASP A 137 7.61 -13.26 6.88
CA ASP A 137 8.34 -14.48 6.60
C ASP A 137 9.82 -14.20 6.24
N ALA A 138 10.64 -15.25 6.19
CA ALA A 138 12.09 -15.12 5.94
C ALA A 138 12.45 -14.51 4.58
N ASN A 139 11.53 -14.51 3.62
CA ASN A 139 11.72 -13.96 2.28
C ASN A 139 10.87 -12.70 2.05
N ALA A 140 10.29 -12.13 3.11
CA ALA A 140 9.35 -11.05 3.01
C ALA A 140 10.05 -9.82 2.41
N MET A 141 9.44 -9.22 1.38
CA MET A 141 9.92 -7.97 0.81
C MET A 141 9.78 -6.80 1.81
N ARG A 142 8.86 -6.94 2.77
CA ARG A 142 8.58 -6.00 3.85
C ARG A 142 8.23 -6.77 5.11
N LEU A 143 8.71 -6.30 6.26
CA LEU A 143 8.09 -6.65 7.53
C LEU A 143 6.94 -5.69 7.79
N THR A 144 5.89 -6.13 8.48
CA THR A 144 4.70 -5.32 8.70
C THR A 144 4.23 -5.39 10.13
N ALA A 145 3.80 -4.26 10.68
CA ALA A 145 3.07 -4.19 11.94
C ALA A 145 1.67 -3.63 11.69
N MET A 146 0.65 -4.34 12.17
CA MET A 146 -0.74 -3.89 12.13
C MET A 146 -1.13 -3.34 13.50
N LEU A 147 -1.58 -2.10 13.53
CA LEU A 147 -1.94 -1.34 14.72
C LEU A 147 -3.45 -1.13 14.78
N PRO A 148 -4.21 -1.99 15.46
CA PRO A 148 -5.63 -1.75 15.70
C PRO A 148 -5.79 -0.66 16.76
N ILE A 149 -5.93 0.60 16.33
CA ILE A 149 -6.06 1.74 17.25
C ILE A 149 -7.45 1.75 17.89
N ASN A 150 -8.49 1.52 17.07
CA ASN A 150 -9.86 1.29 17.52
C ASN A 150 -10.67 0.56 16.41
N ASP A 151 -11.97 0.39 16.61
CA ASP A 151 -12.88 -0.33 15.69
C ASP A 151 -12.96 0.28 14.28
N ASN A 152 -12.57 1.54 14.10
CA ASN A 152 -12.67 2.30 12.87
C ASN A 152 -11.33 2.91 12.41
N LEU A 153 -10.22 2.62 13.08
CA LEU A 153 -8.90 3.09 12.71
C LEU A 153 -7.87 1.98 12.87
N VAL A 154 -7.23 1.63 11.76
CA VAL A 154 -6.13 0.66 11.73
C VAL A 154 -4.91 1.27 11.05
N GLY A 155 -3.77 1.19 11.70
CA GLY A 155 -2.46 1.46 11.10
C GLY A 155 -1.85 0.22 10.48
N ASN A 156 -1.19 0.36 9.34
CA ASN A 156 -0.32 -0.66 8.76
C ASN A 156 1.02 -0.02 8.44
N ILE A 157 2.06 -0.47 9.14
CA ILE A 157 3.40 0.10 9.07
C ILE A 157 4.30 -0.93 8.42
N ALA A 158 4.90 -0.59 7.28
CA ALA A 158 5.81 -1.47 6.58
C ALA A 158 7.25 -1.01 6.79
N THR A 159 8.16 -1.96 7.00
CA THR A 159 9.59 -1.72 7.15
C THR A 159 10.39 -2.56 6.17
N ASP A 160 11.51 -2.01 5.73
CA ASP A 160 12.49 -2.72 4.93
C ASP A 160 13.31 -3.66 5.84
N PRO A 161 13.33 -4.98 5.58
CA PRO A 161 14.05 -5.93 6.43
C PRO A 161 15.58 -5.72 6.42
N ALA A 162 16.13 -5.11 5.36
CA ALA A 162 17.57 -4.89 5.25
C ALA A 162 18.06 -3.72 6.10
N THR A 163 17.30 -2.62 6.11
CA THR A 163 17.69 -1.38 6.81
C THR A 163 16.96 -1.16 8.14
N GLY A 164 15.84 -1.84 8.38
CA GLY A 164 14.97 -1.60 9.53
C GLY A 164 14.18 -0.28 9.46
N LYS A 165 14.35 0.49 8.38
CA LYS A 165 13.65 1.76 8.16
C LYS A 165 12.25 1.53 7.60
N LEU A 166 11.32 2.41 7.95
CA LEU A 166 9.95 2.38 7.48
C LEU A 166 9.91 2.69 5.99
N THR A 167 8.97 2.06 5.30
CA THR A 167 8.77 2.26 3.86
C THR A 167 7.40 2.82 3.57
N SER A 168 6.46 2.62 4.49
CA SER A 168 5.18 3.30 4.48
C SER A 168 4.53 3.31 5.86
N ILE A 169 3.74 4.35 6.08
CA ILE A 169 2.76 4.46 7.16
C ILE A 169 1.40 4.55 6.47
N THR A 170 0.55 3.54 6.66
CA THR A 170 -0.83 3.55 6.16
C THR A 170 -1.80 3.65 7.32
N ALA A 171 -2.76 4.56 7.25
CA ALA A 171 -3.89 4.62 8.16
C ALA A 171 -5.19 4.39 7.39
N THR A 172 -5.98 3.41 7.84
CA THR A 172 -7.28 3.06 7.26
C THR A 172 -8.38 3.52 8.19
N VAL A 173 -9.17 4.49 7.75
CA VAL A 173 -10.29 5.08 8.48
C VAL A 173 -11.61 4.51 7.97
N GLY A 174 -12.26 3.71 8.80
CA GLY A 174 -13.62 3.22 8.59
C GLY A 174 -14.66 4.27 8.98
N ALA A 175 -15.85 4.17 8.38
CA ALA A 175 -16.96 5.06 8.74
C ALA A 175 -17.51 4.74 10.14
N ASN A 176 -17.71 5.78 10.94
CA ASN A 176 -18.47 5.74 12.19
C ASN A 176 -19.73 6.60 12.07
N SER A 177 -20.82 6.24 12.75
CA SER A 177 -22.04 7.07 12.80
C SER A 177 -21.88 8.35 13.61
N ASP A 178 -20.93 8.38 14.54
CA ASP A 178 -20.57 9.54 15.33
C ASP A 178 -19.55 10.41 14.58
N ALA A 179 -19.93 11.66 14.33
CA ALA A 179 -19.09 12.65 13.67
C ALA A 179 -17.85 13.03 14.49
N ALA A 180 -17.94 13.03 15.83
CA ALA A 180 -16.81 13.31 16.70
C ALA A 180 -15.76 12.19 16.61
N GLU A 181 -16.20 10.93 16.58
CA GLU A 181 -15.31 9.78 16.37
C GLU A 181 -14.69 9.78 14.98
N ASN A 182 -15.43 10.16 13.93
CA ASN A 182 -14.84 10.34 12.60
C ASN A 182 -13.73 11.41 12.62
N LEU A 183 -13.98 12.57 13.23
CA LEU A 183 -12.98 13.64 13.35
C LEU A 183 -11.76 13.18 14.16
N LYS A 184 -11.97 12.46 15.27
CA LYS A 184 -10.91 11.86 16.06
C LYS A 184 -10.08 10.88 15.24
N ASN A 185 -10.72 10.00 14.46
CA ASN A 185 -10.02 9.01 13.62
C ASN A 185 -9.20 9.66 12.51
N PHE A 186 -9.75 10.68 11.83
CA PHE A 186 -9.00 11.45 10.83
C PHE A 186 -7.81 12.21 11.45
N SER A 187 -8.01 12.80 12.63
CA SER A 187 -6.94 13.48 13.36
C SER A 187 -5.86 12.51 13.78
N SER A 188 -6.24 11.34 14.29
CA SER A 188 -5.32 10.29 14.71
C SER A 188 -4.53 9.72 13.53
N ALA A 189 -5.19 9.48 12.40
CA ALA A 189 -4.53 9.09 11.15
C ALA A 189 -3.52 10.17 10.70
N ALA A 190 -3.89 11.45 10.76
CA ALA A 190 -2.98 12.54 10.42
C ALA A 190 -1.75 12.58 11.35
N LEU A 191 -1.92 12.36 12.66
CA LEU A 191 -0.81 12.26 13.61
C LEU A 191 0.13 11.10 13.26
N MET A 192 -0.43 9.91 13.00
CA MET A 192 0.36 8.74 12.61
C MET A 192 1.21 9.01 11.36
N LEU A 193 0.61 9.58 10.32
CA LEU A 193 1.32 9.93 9.09
C LEU A 193 2.39 10.99 9.35
N SER A 194 2.08 11.99 10.19
CA SER A 194 2.97 13.11 10.47
C SER A 194 4.27 12.69 11.19
N ALA A 195 4.32 11.52 11.82
CA ALA A 195 5.55 10.98 12.42
C ALA A 195 6.71 10.85 11.41
N ALA A 196 6.40 10.73 10.11
CA ALA A 196 7.38 10.72 9.02
C ALA A 196 8.09 12.07 8.82
N ALA A 197 7.54 13.18 9.31
CA ALA A 197 8.12 14.53 9.19
C ALA A 197 9.01 14.95 10.38
N GLY A 198 9.45 14.00 11.22
CA GLY A 198 10.35 14.28 12.34
C GLY A 198 9.64 14.57 13.68
N ASP A 199 10.40 15.04 14.67
CA ASP A 199 9.95 15.22 16.06
C ASP A 199 8.82 16.25 16.24
N HIS A 200 8.61 17.11 15.24
CA HIS A 200 7.53 18.10 15.23
C HIS A 200 6.61 17.93 14.03
N GLY A 201 6.59 16.74 13.44
CA GLY A 201 5.86 16.46 12.20
C GLY A 201 4.39 16.85 12.26
N ASN A 202 3.70 16.60 13.38
CA ASN A 202 2.32 17.05 13.59
C ASN A 202 2.15 18.57 13.39
N ARG A 203 3.08 19.38 13.93
CA ARG A 203 3.05 20.84 13.80
C ARG A 203 3.41 21.31 12.39
N THR A 204 4.25 20.55 11.68
CA THR A 204 4.73 20.90 10.34
C THR A 204 3.76 20.49 9.23
N VAL A 205 3.30 19.23 9.25
CA VAL A 205 2.48 18.65 8.17
C VAL A 205 1.09 18.21 8.62
N GLY A 206 0.82 18.06 9.92
CA GLY A 206 -0.48 17.56 10.42
C GLY A 206 -1.68 18.37 9.92
N GLY A 207 -1.58 19.71 9.94
CA GLY A 207 -2.60 20.59 9.38
C GLY A 207 -2.77 20.47 7.85
N LYS A 208 -1.67 20.25 7.11
CA LYS A 208 -1.71 20.01 5.65
C LYS A 208 -2.41 18.69 5.33
N ILE A 209 -2.13 17.63 6.10
CA ILE A 209 -2.78 16.31 5.97
C ILE A 209 -4.28 16.42 6.23
N LEU A 210 -4.69 17.09 7.32
CA LEU A 210 -6.11 17.29 7.64
C LEU A 210 -6.84 18.10 6.56
N LYS A 211 -6.21 19.16 6.05
CA LYS A 211 -6.76 19.95 4.94
C LYS A 211 -6.94 19.08 3.69
N MET A 212 -5.92 18.31 3.31
CA MET A 212 -6.00 17.38 2.19
C MET A 212 -7.14 16.37 2.36
N ALA A 213 -7.32 15.84 3.57
CA ALA A 213 -8.41 14.91 3.88
C ALA A 213 -9.79 15.58 3.72
N GLY A 214 -9.97 16.78 4.27
CA GLY A 214 -11.20 17.56 4.11
C GLY A 214 -11.52 17.87 2.64
N ASP A 215 -10.52 18.29 1.88
CA ASP A 215 -10.66 18.59 0.45
C ASP A 215 -11.04 17.33 -0.35
N ALA A 216 -10.43 16.17 -0.05
CA ALA A 216 -10.74 14.90 -0.71
C ALA A 216 -12.17 14.42 -0.40
N VAL A 217 -12.60 14.49 0.86
CA VAL A 217 -13.97 14.12 1.28
C VAL A 217 -15.01 15.04 0.64
N ASN A 218 -14.75 16.34 0.60
CA ASN A 218 -15.63 17.31 -0.04
C ASN A 218 -15.78 17.07 -1.54
N GLU A 219 -14.67 16.76 -2.22
CA GLU A 219 -14.68 16.42 -3.64
C GLU A 219 -15.41 15.10 -3.90
N PHE A 220 -15.13 14.06 -3.10
CA PHE A 220 -15.80 12.78 -3.19
C PHE A 220 -17.32 12.92 -2.99
N THR A 221 -17.77 13.74 -2.04
CA THR A 221 -19.20 14.02 -1.81
C THR A 221 -19.88 14.66 -3.02
N LYS A 222 -19.15 15.45 -3.82
CA LYS A 222 -19.68 16.04 -5.06
C LYS A 222 -19.74 15.02 -6.20
N GLN A 223 -18.73 14.17 -6.32
CA GLN A 223 -18.63 13.17 -7.39
C GLN A 223 -19.57 11.98 -7.16
N SER A 224 -19.67 11.48 -5.93
CA SER A 224 -20.49 10.31 -5.55
C SER A 224 -21.98 10.51 -5.78
N LYS A 225 -22.47 11.76 -5.80
CA LYS A 225 -23.86 12.08 -6.18
C LYS A 225 -24.17 11.77 -7.64
N LYS A 226 -23.15 11.68 -8.50
CA LYS A 226 -23.26 11.47 -9.94
C LYS A 226 -22.80 10.07 -10.34
N ASP A 227 -21.83 9.51 -9.63
CA ASP A 227 -21.21 8.22 -9.93
C ASP A 227 -20.91 7.45 -8.64
N SER A 228 -21.58 6.31 -8.43
CA SER A 228 -21.37 5.46 -7.27
C SER A 228 -19.98 4.79 -7.23
N THR A 229 -19.24 4.82 -8.33
CA THR A 229 -17.86 4.32 -8.44
C THR A 229 -16.80 5.40 -8.25
N ALA A 230 -17.22 6.63 -7.92
CA ALA A 230 -16.32 7.75 -7.70
C ALA A 230 -15.20 7.39 -6.72
N SER A 231 -14.00 7.84 -7.08
CA SER A 231 -12.83 7.77 -6.21
C SER A 231 -12.04 9.08 -6.34
N VAL A 232 -11.56 9.57 -5.21
CA VAL A 232 -10.76 10.79 -5.13
C VAL A 232 -9.45 10.44 -4.49
N ASN A 233 -8.36 10.75 -5.19
CA ASN A 233 -7.01 10.70 -4.67
C ASN A 233 -6.46 12.12 -4.60
N LYS A 234 -5.90 12.49 -3.44
CA LYS A 234 -5.13 13.72 -3.28
C LYS A 234 -3.79 13.39 -2.63
N ASN A 235 -2.78 14.16 -2.98
CA ASN A 235 -1.45 14.04 -2.40
C ASN A 235 -0.74 15.39 -2.34
N PHE A 236 0.29 15.45 -1.49
CA PHE A 236 1.32 16.49 -1.52
C PHE A 236 2.66 15.86 -1.13
N VAL A 237 3.76 16.52 -1.47
CA VAL A 237 5.12 16.10 -1.10
C VAL A 237 5.73 17.19 -0.22
N GLU A 238 6.31 16.78 0.90
CA GLU A 238 7.09 17.65 1.80
C GLU A 238 8.34 16.87 2.25
N ASP A 239 9.51 17.50 2.15
CA ASP A 239 10.79 16.94 2.61
C ASP A 239 11.07 15.49 2.15
N GLY A 240 10.74 15.19 0.90
CA GLY A 240 10.95 13.86 0.31
C GLY A 240 9.94 12.80 0.76
N VAL A 241 8.90 13.18 1.50
CA VAL A 241 7.77 12.31 1.89
C VAL A 241 6.53 12.71 1.11
N LYS A 242 5.91 11.75 0.42
CA LYS A 242 4.62 11.88 -0.22
C LYS A 242 3.52 11.46 0.74
N TYR A 243 2.64 12.40 1.05
CA TYR A 243 1.43 12.18 1.83
C TYR A 243 0.26 12.05 0.86
N SER A 244 -0.58 11.04 1.01
CA SER A 244 -1.75 10.87 0.15
C SER A 244 -2.99 10.38 0.88
N ILE A 245 -4.14 10.58 0.26
CA ILE A 245 -5.43 10.07 0.70
C ILE A 245 -6.20 9.51 -0.48
N LEU A 246 -6.82 8.35 -0.30
CA LEU A 246 -7.80 7.75 -1.20
C LEU A 246 -9.16 7.66 -0.51
N VAL A 247 -10.17 8.30 -1.11
CA VAL A 247 -11.58 8.20 -0.71
C VAL A 247 -12.34 7.53 -1.86
N SER A 248 -13.08 6.45 -1.58
CA SER A 248 -13.90 5.76 -2.57
C SER A 248 -15.21 5.27 -1.97
N GLY A 249 -16.25 5.06 -2.79
CA GLY A 249 -17.55 4.59 -2.31
C GLY A 249 -17.59 3.12 -1.87
N ILE A 250 -16.53 2.35 -2.14
CA ILE A 250 -16.49 0.90 -1.93
C ILE A 250 -15.45 0.44 -0.91
N MET A 251 -14.54 1.33 -0.49
CA MET A 251 -13.47 1.04 0.47
C MET A 251 -13.46 2.06 1.61
N PRO A 252 -12.94 1.70 2.79
CA PRO A 252 -12.57 2.67 3.81
C PRO A 252 -11.62 3.74 3.25
N VAL A 253 -11.58 4.90 3.90
CA VAL A 253 -10.63 5.95 3.53
C VAL A 253 -9.22 5.49 3.91
N MET A 254 -8.28 5.59 2.98
CA MET A 254 -6.89 5.23 3.21
C MET A 254 -6.01 6.46 3.12
N MET A 255 -5.12 6.63 4.09
CA MET A 255 -4.16 7.72 4.15
C MET A 255 -2.75 7.13 4.22
N PHE A 256 -1.81 7.71 3.48
CA PHE A 256 -0.45 7.18 3.34
C PHE A 256 0.59 8.25 3.60
N ALA A 257 1.72 7.86 4.20
CA ALA A 257 3.00 8.53 4.09
C ALA A 257 4.02 7.53 3.55
N GLU A 258 4.67 7.87 2.45
CA GLU A 258 5.66 7.04 1.77
C GLU A 258 6.76 7.92 1.16
N PRO A 259 7.95 7.38 0.87
CA PRO A 259 8.99 8.14 0.19
C PRO A 259 8.46 8.68 -1.14
N ALA A 260 8.71 9.95 -1.43
CA ALA A 260 8.48 10.48 -2.76
C ALA A 260 9.42 9.73 -3.73
N GLU A 261 8.91 9.33 -4.89
CA GLU A 261 9.78 8.72 -5.91
C GLU A 261 10.90 9.70 -6.25
N ASN A 262 12.14 9.23 -6.17
CA ASN A 262 13.31 10.00 -6.58
C ASN A 262 13.17 10.31 -8.08
N ASN A 263 12.77 11.53 -8.43
CA ASN A 263 13.11 12.09 -9.74
C ASN A 263 14.63 12.31 -9.74
N ARG A 264 15.41 11.26 -9.98
CA ARG A 264 16.83 11.36 -10.36
C ARG A 264 16.96 11.17 -11.85
#